data_AF-A0A6G4WMQ8-F1
#
_entry.id   AF-A0A6G4WMQ8-F1
#
_cell.length_a   1.000
_cell.length_b   1.000
_cell.length_c   1.000
_cell.angle_alpha   90.00
_cell.angle_beta   90.00
_cell.angle_gamma   90.00
#
_symmetry.space_group_name_H-M   'P 1'
#
loop_
_entity.id
_entity.type
_entity.pdbx_description
1 polymer ?
#
loop_
_entity_poly.entity_id
_entity_poly.type
_entity_poly.pdbx_seq_one_letter_code
_entity_poly.pdbx_strand_id
1 'polypeptide(L)'
;MAMRRDHLPWLFISERNQPFTRQAVNYIIATTAARARLAKVHPHMLRHSCGFSLANRGHDLRLIQDYLGHRDPKHTAHYTRVAARRLDGLWSS
;
A
#
# COMPACT_ATOMS: atom_id res chain seq x y z
N MET A 1 24.14 -9.81 2.65
CA MET A 1 23.30 -8.68 2.22
C MET A 1 24.11 -7.80 1.28
N ALA A 2 23.52 -7.28 0.19
CA ALA A 2 24.21 -6.31 -0.66
C ALA A 2 24.23 -4.94 0.05
N MET A 3 25.41 -4.42 0.35
CA MET A 3 25.58 -3.11 0.99
C MET A 3 25.86 -2.05 -0.09
N ARG A 4 25.12 -0.94 -0.04
CA ARG A 4 25.23 0.13 -1.05
C ARG A 4 26.55 0.88 -0.87
N ARG A 5 27.23 1.19 -1.97
CA ARG A 5 28.58 1.79 -1.98
C ARG A 5 28.60 3.29 -2.31
N ASP A 6 27.50 3.84 -2.82
CA ASP A 6 27.38 5.29 -3.01
C ASP A 6 27.02 6.00 -1.69
N HIS A 7 27.41 7.27 -1.59
CA HIS A 7 27.11 8.14 -0.45
C HIS A 7 25.88 9.04 -0.71
N LEU A 8 24.94 8.61 -1.57
CA LEU A 8 23.77 9.44 -1.93
C LEU A 8 22.73 9.45 -0.79
N PRO A 9 22.09 10.59 -0.50
CA PRO A 9 21.14 10.71 0.61
C PRO A 9 19.81 9.97 0.38
N TRP A 10 19.54 9.53 -0.84
CA TRP A 10 18.27 8.92 -1.24
C TRP A 10 18.33 7.39 -1.19
N LEU A 11 17.31 6.73 -0.64
CA LEU A 11 17.24 5.25 -0.60
C LEU A 11 17.06 4.64 -2.01
N PHE A 12 16.24 5.27 -2.85
CA PHE A 12 15.96 4.84 -4.22
C PHE A 12 16.51 5.84 -5.23
N ILE A 13 17.39 5.35 -6.11
CA ILE A 13 18.10 6.13 -7.13
C ILE A 13 17.88 5.51 -8.51
N SER A 14 17.88 6.36 -9.52
CA SER A 14 17.91 5.98 -10.93
C SER A 14 19.32 5.62 -11.39
N GLU A 15 19.41 4.99 -12.56
CA GLU A 15 20.67 4.66 -13.26
C GLU A 15 21.57 5.89 -13.50
N ARG A 16 21.00 7.10 -13.41
CA ARG A 16 21.71 8.39 -13.52
C ARG A 16 22.16 8.96 -12.17
N ASN A 17 22.14 8.16 -11.10
CA ASN A 17 22.43 8.56 -9.71
C ASN A 17 21.55 9.71 -9.16
N GLN A 18 20.37 9.92 -9.78
CA GLN A 18 19.38 10.91 -9.34
C GLN A 18 18.24 10.25 -8.55
N PRO A 19 17.60 10.93 -7.59
CA PRO A 19 16.43 10.41 -6.88
C PRO A 19 15.31 10.00 -7.85
N PHE A 20 14.54 8.97 -7.48
CA PHE A 20 13.35 8.59 -8.23
C PHE A 20 12.30 9.71 -8.25
N THR A 21 11.80 10.03 -9.45
CA THR A 21 10.65 10.92 -9.62
C THR A 21 9.33 10.17 -9.39
N ARG A 22 8.26 10.89 -9.05
CA ARG A 22 6.90 10.31 -8.93
C ARG A 22 6.47 9.62 -10.24
N GLN A 23 6.85 10.17 -11.39
CA GLN A 23 6.55 9.60 -12.71
C GLN A 23 7.30 8.29 -12.94
N ALA A 24 8.57 8.19 -12.55
CA ALA A 24 9.34 6.94 -12.65
C ALA A 24 8.70 5.81 -11.81
N VAL A 25 8.28 6.12 -10.58
CA VAL A 25 7.55 5.16 -9.72
C VAL A 25 6.24 4.69 -10.36
N ASN A 26 5.44 5.61 -10.89
CA ASN A 26 4.19 5.27 -11.60
C ASN A 26 4.45 4.39 -12.83
N TYR A 27 5.48 4.71 -13.62
CA TYR A 27 5.87 3.92 -14.80
C TYR A 27 6.31 2.49 -14.45
N ILE A 28 7.14 2.34 -13.41
CA ILE A 28 7.59 1.03 -12.91
C ILE A 28 6.40 0.18 -12.46
N ILE A 29 5.46 0.77 -11.71
CA ILE A 29 4.25 0.07 -11.25
C ILE A 29 3.37 -0.35 -12.43
N ALA A 30 3.11 0.55 -13.39
CA ALA A 30 2.28 0.26 -14.56
C ALA A 30 2.90 -0.86 -15.42
N THR A 31 4.21 -0.80 -15.67
CA THR A 31 4.95 -1.83 -16.43
C THR A 31 4.94 -3.18 -15.70
N THR A 32 5.09 -3.17 -14.38
CA THR A 32 5.04 -4.40 -13.56
C THR A 32 3.64 -5.00 -13.55
N ALA A 33 2.59 -4.17 -13.44
CA ALA A 33 1.20 -4.62 -13.50
C ALA A 33 0.86 -5.24 -14.87
N ALA A 34 1.30 -4.63 -15.98
CA ALA A 34 1.14 -5.19 -17.32
C ALA A 34 1.83 -6.55 -17.46
N ARG A 35 3.08 -6.69 -16.97
CA ARG A 35 3.80 -7.98 -16.94
C ARG A 35 3.09 -9.05 -16.08
N ALA A 36 2.46 -8.63 -14.99
CA ALA A 36 1.64 -9.49 -14.13
C ALA A 36 0.21 -9.75 -14.66
N ARG A 37 -0.14 -9.24 -15.85
CA ARG A 37 -1.50 -9.30 -16.45
C ARG A 37 -2.60 -8.72 -15.55
N LEU A 38 -2.25 -7.74 -14.71
CA LEU A 38 -3.18 -6.99 -13.89
C LEU A 38 -3.78 -5.82 -14.67
N ALA A 39 -4.96 -5.36 -14.25
CA ALA A 39 -5.58 -4.12 -14.74
C ALA A 39 -4.74 -2.88 -14.35
N LYS A 40 -5.23 -1.66 -14.64
CA LYS A 40 -4.52 -0.41 -14.35
C LYS A 40 -4.24 -0.22 -12.84
N VAL A 41 -3.04 -0.58 -12.38
CA VAL A 41 -2.55 -0.38 -11.00
C VAL A 41 -1.78 0.93 -10.88
N HIS A 42 -1.95 1.61 -9.74
CA HIS A 42 -1.20 2.81 -9.36
C HIS A 42 -0.86 2.79 -7.86
N PRO A 43 0.05 3.64 -7.33
CA PRO A 43 0.55 3.54 -5.95
C PRO A 43 -0.51 3.48 -4.85
N HIS A 44 -1.59 4.27 -4.97
CA HIS A 44 -2.66 4.28 -3.97
C HIS A 44 -3.46 2.97 -3.94
N MET A 45 -3.74 2.33 -5.08
CA MET A 45 -4.33 0.99 -5.12
C MET A 45 -3.46 -0.03 -4.37
N LEU A 46 -2.14 -0.01 -4.57
CA LEU A 46 -1.24 -0.91 -3.83
C LEU A 46 -1.29 -0.66 -2.31
N ARG A 47 -1.35 0.60 -1.87
CA ARG A 47 -1.49 0.95 -0.44
C ARG A 47 -2.82 0.47 0.15
N HIS A 48 -3.93 0.63 -0.59
CA HIS A 48 -5.24 0.11 -0.18
C HIS A 48 -5.29 -1.42 -0.14
N SER A 49 -4.73 -2.11 -1.15
CA SER A 49 -4.64 -3.57 -1.19
C SER A 49 -3.81 -4.13 -0.04
N CYS A 50 -2.70 -3.47 0.32
CA CYS A 50 -1.90 -3.82 1.50
C CYS A 50 -2.72 -3.66 2.80
N GLY A 51 -3.40 -2.53 2.98
CA GLY A 51 -4.29 -2.29 4.13
C GLY A 51 -5.40 -3.32 4.28
N PHE A 52 -6.08 -3.62 3.18
CA PHE A 52 -7.12 -4.66 3.12
C PHE A 52 -6.55 -6.06 3.43
N SER A 53 -5.37 -6.39 2.92
CA SER A 53 -4.70 -7.67 3.20
C SER A 53 -4.35 -7.83 4.69
N LEU A 54 -3.90 -6.76 5.34
CA LEU A 54 -3.64 -6.73 6.78
C LEU A 54 -4.95 -6.85 7.59
N ALA A 55 -6.01 -6.14 7.20
CA ALA A 55 -7.30 -6.17 7.89
C ALA A 55 -7.94 -7.58 7.84
N ASN A 56 -7.90 -8.22 6.67
CA ASN A 56 -8.43 -9.58 6.50
C ASN A 56 -7.69 -10.62 7.35
N ARG A 57 -6.41 -10.41 7.65
CA ARG A 57 -5.62 -11.27 8.55
C ARG A 57 -5.96 -11.10 10.03
N GLY A 58 -6.89 -10.20 10.37
CA GLY A 58 -7.31 -9.95 11.75
C GLY A 58 -6.37 -9.03 12.54
N HIS A 59 -5.45 -8.32 11.88
CA HIS A 59 -4.72 -7.24 12.55
C HIS A 59 -5.67 -6.08 12.87
N ASP A 60 -5.47 -5.44 14.02
CA ASP A 60 -6.30 -4.32 14.48
C ASP A 60 -6.34 -3.20 13.43
N LEU A 61 -7.55 -2.79 13.05
CA LEU A 61 -7.83 -1.69 12.13
C LEU A 61 -7.20 -0.36 12.60
N ARG A 62 -6.99 -0.19 13.90
CA ARG A 62 -6.31 0.98 14.49
C ARG A 62 -4.82 0.98 14.14
N LEU A 63 -4.16 -0.17 14.28
CA LEU A 63 -2.75 -0.36 13.94
C LEU A 63 -2.52 -0.26 12.41
N ILE A 64 -3.49 -0.69 11.60
CA ILE A 64 -3.48 -0.51 10.15
C ILE A 64 -3.64 0.96 9.77
N GLN A 65 -4.46 1.75 10.48
CA GLN A 65 -4.58 3.19 10.23
C GLN A 65 -3.29 3.95 10.54
N ASP A 66 -2.61 3.62 11.64
CA ASP A 66 -1.31 4.20 11.97
C ASP A 66 -0.25 3.83 10.91
N TYR A 67 -0.20 2.55 10.50
CA TYR A 67 0.71 2.06 9.45
C TYR A 67 0.43 2.68 8.06
N LEU A 68 -0.85 2.92 7.74
CA LEU A 68 -1.26 3.57 6.49
C LEU A 68 -1.32 5.11 6.58
N GLY A 69 -0.98 5.68 7.74
CA GLY A 69 -0.70 7.11 7.96
C GLY A 69 -1.81 8.06 7.50
N HIS A 70 -2.86 8.19 8.30
CA HIS A 70 -3.89 9.21 8.09
C HIS A 70 -3.82 10.33 9.15
N ARG A 71 -3.36 11.51 8.71
CA ARG A 71 -3.55 12.80 9.40
C ARG A 71 -4.98 13.37 9.22
N ASP A 72 -5.86 12.65 8.48
CA ASP A 72 -7.27 12.97 8.29
C ASP A 72 -8.11 11.65 8.31
N PRO A 73 -9.03 11.45 9.30
CA PRO A 73 -9.81 10.22 9.46
C PRO A 73 -10.79 9.87 8.34
N LYS A 74 -11.06 10.76 7.37
CA LYS A 74 -12.19 10.61 6.43
C LYS A 74 -12.12 9.41 5.48
N HIS A 75 -10.94 8.82 5.25
CA HIS A 75 -10.79 7.66 4.36
C HIS A 75 -10.84 6.29 5.07
N THR A 76 -10.91 6.25 6.40
CA THR A 76 -10.99 4.98 7.16
C THR A 76 -12.28 4.20 6.90
N ALA A 77 -13.40 4.89 6.64
CA ALA A 77 -14.74 4.30 6.57
C ALA A 77 -14.89 3.16 5.53
N HIS A 78 -14.08 3.15 4.47
CA HIS A 78 -14.12 2.08 3.46
C HIS A 78 -13.57 0.74 3.99
N TYR A 79 -12.65 0.74 4.96
CA TYR A 79 -12.16 -0.49 5.57
C TYR A 79 -13.20 -1.11 6.52
N THR A 80 -13.97 -0.27 7.22
CA THR A 80 -15.05 -0.71 8.14
C THR A 80 -16.10 -1.58 7.45
N ARG A 81 -16.47 -1.25 6.20
CA ARG A 81 -17.47 -2.01 5.43
C ARG A 81 -17.04 -3.45 5.10
N VAL A 82 -15.75 -3.74 5.12
CA VAL A 82 -15.21 -5.11 4.96
C VAL A 82 -15.27 -5.88 6.28
N ALA A 83 -14.92 -5.22 7.40
CA ALA A 83 -15.04 -5.80 8.73
C ALA A 83 -16.50 -6.09 9.12
N ALA A 84 -17.45 -5.27 8.66
CA ALA A 84 -18.89 -5.49 8.88
C ALA A 84 -19.36 -6.88 8.43
N ARG A 85 -18.89 -7.38 7.28
CA ARG A 85 -19.19 -8.76 6.80
C ARG A 85 -18.68 -9.88 7.73
N ARG A 86 -17.80 -9.57 8.68
CA ARG A 86 -17.32 -10.50 9.72
C ARG A 86 -18.13 -10.39 11.01
N LEU A 87 -18.94 -9.34 11.16
CA LEU A 87 -19.84 -9.08 12.29
C LEU A 87 -21.27 -9.55 12.04
N ASP A 88 -21.67 -9.78 10.77
CA ASP A 88 -22.98 -10.32 10.36
C ASP A 88 -23.32 -11.72 10.94
N GLY A 89 -22.38 -12.38 11.62
CA GLY A 89 -22.60 -13.65 12.35
C GLY A 89 -22.41 -13.57 13.87
N LEU A 90 -22.11 -12.40 14.44
CA LEU A 90 -21.85 -12.23 15.89
C LEU A 90 -23.10 -11.90 16.72
N TRP A 91 -24.24 -11.67 16.07
CA TRP A 91 -25.53 -11.36 16.71
C TRP A 91 -26.61 -12.41 16.42
N SER A 92 -26.19 -13.64 16.07
CA SER A 92 -27.08 -14.79 15.81
C SER A 92 -26.84 -15.91 16.84
N SER A 93 -26.81 -15.53 18.12
CA SER A 93 -26.71 -16.42 19.29
C SER A 93 -27.52 -15.84 20.44
#